data_AF-A0A3M7R2Q1-F1
#
_entry.id   AF-A0A3M7R2Q1-F1
#
_cell.length_a   1.000
_cell.length_b   1.000
_cell.length_c   1.000
_cell.angle_alpha   90.00
_cell.angle_beta   90.00
_cell.angle_gamma   90.00
#
_symmetry.space_group_name_H-M   'P 1'
#
loop_
_entity.id
_entity.type
_entity.pdbx_description
1 polymer ?
#
loop_
_entity_poly.entity_id
_entity_poly.type
_entity_poly.pdbx_seq_one_letter_code
_entity_poly.pdbx_strand_id
1 'polypeptide(L)'
;MLFLNVPLQVVGFIFVKTCENMFPPNSWNVYDRVLRDLPRTNNNIESWHKNFETDAKKHPSVNSLVNKFQQEQNLTDMYLDQLNSGDVYTRRDAAIAKDEKIKFLCKNYKTTQLKNYLDGLIANF
;
A
#
# COMPACT_ATOMS: atom_id res chain seq x y z
N MET A 1 -14.94 12.97 -39.94
CA MET A 1 -14.78 11.81 -40.83
C MET A 1 -13.34 11.35 -40.68
N LEU A 2 -13.10 10.25 -39.97
CA LEU A 2 -11.97 9.32 -40.11
C LEU A 2 -12.23 8.21 -39.08
N PHE A 3 -12.71 7.08 -39.59
CA PHE A 3 -13.02 5.88 -38.83
C PHE A 3 -11.72 5.18 -38.44
N LEU A 4 -11.46 5.02 -37.14
CA LEU A 4 -10.48 4.04 -36.66
C LEU A 4 -11.23 2.73 -36.37
N ASN A 5 -11.15 1.83 -37.34
CA ASN A 5 -11.55 0.43 -37.24
C ASN A 5 -10.73 -0.25 -36.13
N VAL A 6 -11.39 -0.57 -35.01
CA VAL A 6 -10.88 -1.53 -34.03
C VAL A 6 -11.53 -2.88 -34.33
N PRO A 7 -10.78 -3.97 -34.54
CA PRO A 7 -11.36 -5.26 -34.88
C PRO A 7 -12.19 -5.80 -33.71
N LEU A 8 -13.50 -5.91 -33.92
CA LEU A 8 -14.41 -6.67 -33.07
C LEU A 8 -14.02 -8.15 -33.10
N GLN A 9 -13.45 -8.66 -32.01
CA GLN A 9 -13.45 -10.10 -31.77
C GLN A 9 -14.83 -10.51 -31.27
N VAL A 10 -15.61 -11.11 -32.17
CA VAL A 10 -16.91 -11.70 -31.86
C VAL A 10 -16.66 -13.08 -31.25
N VAL A 11 -16.76 -13.20 -29.93
CA VAL A 11 -17.00 -14.47 -29.25
C VAL A 11 -17.99 -14.23 -28.11
N GLY A 12 -19.24 -14.66 -28.30
CA GLY A 12 -20.17 -14.92 -27.20
C GLY A 12 -20.84 -13.71 -26.56
N PHE A 13 -22.10 -13.91 -26.19
CA PHE A 13 -23.01 -12.94 -25.58
C PHE A 13 -22.48 -12.33 -24.27
N ILE A 14 -22.94 -11.09 -24.01
CA ILE A 14 -22.54 -10.14 -22.94
C ILE A 14 -21.34 -9.28 -23.36
N PHE A 15 -21.63 -8.15 -24.00
CA PHE A 15 -20.76 -6.97 -23.91
C PHE A 15 -20.75 -6.56 -22.43
N VAL A 16 -19.80 -7.07 -21.66
CA VAL A 16 -19.39 -6.37 -20.45
C VAL A 16 -18.77 -5.09 -20.96
N LYS A 17 -19.49 -3.98 -20.86
CA LYS A 17 -18.86 -2.67 -20.98
C LYS A 17 -17.81 -2.65 -19.87
N THR A 18 -16.55 -2.90 -20.21
CA THR A 18 -15.46 -2.55 -19.32
C THR A 18 -15.54 -1.04 -19.26
N CYS A 19 -16.25 -0.52 -18.25
CA CYS A 19 -16.04 0.84 -17.80
C CYS A 19 -14.53 0.92 -17.63
N GLU A 20 -13.84 1.70 -18.47
CA GLU A 20 -12.41 1.92 -18.26
C GLU A 20 -12.27 2.34 -16.80
N ASN A 21 -11.61 1.50 -16.01
CA ASN A 21 -11.41 1.82 -14.61
C ASN A 21 -10.76 3.20 -14.59
N MET A 22 -11.33 4.14 -13.85
CA MET A 22 -10.82 5.51 -13.75
C MET A 22 -9.32 5.53 -13.40
N PHE A 23 -8.86 4.46 -12.75
CA PHE A 23 -7.46 4.21 -12.46
C PHE A 23 -7.02 2.81 -12.93
N PRO A 24 -5.85 2.71 -13.57
CA PRO A 24 -5.31 1.43 -14.05
C PRO A 24 -5.00 0.49 -12.86
N PRO A 25 -5.13 -0.84 -13.02
CA PRO A 25 -4.87 -1.80 -11.95
C PRO A 25 -3.51 -1.65 -11.26
N ASN A 26 -2.48 -1.25 -11.99
CA ASN A 26 -1.14 -1.02 -11.43
C ASN A 26 -1.09 0.09 -10.35
N SER A 27 -2.09 0.98 -10.28
CA SER A 27 -2.11 2.07 -9.31
C SER A 27 -2.77 1.69 -7.98
N TRP A 28 -3.67 0.72 -7.97
CA TRP A 28 -4.44 0.31 -6.78
C TRP A 28 -4.23 -1.14 -6.36
N ASN A 29 -3.66 -1.98 -7.22
CA ASN A 29 -3.39 -3.37 -6.91
C ASN A 29 -2.21 -3.48 -5.93
N VAL A 30 -2.44 -4.14 -4.79
CA VAL A 30 -1.44 -4.36 -3.73
C VAL A 30 -0.86 -5.78 -3.74
N TYR A 31 -1.22 -6.62 -4.69
CA TYR A 31 -0.80 -8.02 -4.79
C TYR A 31 0.73 -8.16 -4.77
N ASP A 32 1.44 -7.44 -5.64
CA ASP A 32 2.90 -7.50 -5.70
C ASP A 32 3.56 -6.94 -4.43
N ARG A 33 2.91 -5.98 -3.76
CA ARG A 33 3.40 -5.43 -2.48
C ARG A 33 3.31 -6.47 -1.38
N VAL A 34 2.19 -7.20 -1.31
CA VAL A 34 1.99 -8.30 -0.36
C VAL A 34 3.02 -9.40 -0.56
N LEU A 35 3.33 -9.77 -1.81
CA LEU A 35 4.34 -10.79 -2.08
C LEU A 35 5.75 -10.38 -1.66
N ARG A 36 6.06 -9.08 -1.73
CA ARG A 36 7.35 -8.48 -1.37
C ARG A 36 7.45 -8.01 0.08
N ASP A 37 6.48 -8.36 0.94
CA ASP A 37 6.43 -7.90 2.34
C ASP A 37 6.45 -6.37 2.51
N LEU A 38 5.94 -5.65 1.50
CA LEU A 38 5.84 -4.19 1.57
C LEU A 38 4.53 -3.76 2.22
N PRO A 39 4.50 -2.57 2.84
CA PRO A 39 3.26 -1.97 3.35
C PRO A 39 2.19 -1.90 2.25
N ARG A 40 0.99 -2.38 2.60
CA ARG A 40 -0.21 -2.39 1.73
C ARG A 40 -0.85 -1.00 1.63
N THR A 41 -0.75 -0.22 2.70
CA THR A 41 -1.27 1.14 2.79
C THR A 41 -0.14 2.10 3.17
N ASN A 42 -0.44 3.39 3.07
CA ASN A 42 0.41 4.52 3.45
C ASN A 42 0.22 4.96 4.92
N ASN A 43 -0.39 4.13 5.78
CA ASN A 43 -0.72 4.52 7.17
C ASN A 43 0.50 5.01 7.97
N ASN A 44 1.68 4.46 7.69
CA ASN A 44 2.93 4.90 8.32
C ASN A 44 3.29 6.34 7.93
N ILE A 45 3.15 6.69 6.64
CA ILE A 45 3.39 8.03 6.11
C ILE A 45 2.34 9.00 6.65
N GLU A 46 1.06 8.60 6.68
CA GLU A 46 -0.02 9.42 7.25
C GLU A 46 0.20 9.69 8.74
N SER A 47 0.63 8.67 9.49
CA SER A 47 0.97 8.83 10.90
C SER A 47 2.15 9.76 11.09
N TRP A 48 3.19 9.66 10.25
CA TRP A 48 4.34 10.56 10.29
C TRP A 48 3.93 12.00 9.96
N HIS A 49 3.18 12.22 8.87
CA HIS A 49 2.64 13.54 8.52
C HIS A 49 1.80 14.15 9.63
N LYS A 50 0.94 13.35 10.27
CA LYS A 50 0.10 13.82 11.38
C LYS A 50 0.92 14.27 12.59
N ASN A 51 1.96 13.50 12.94
CA ASN A 51 2.86 13.86 14.03
C ASN A 51 3.66 15.11 13.68
N PHE A 52 4.20 15.18 12.46
CA PHE A 52 4.93 16.33 11.99
C PHE A 52 4.07 17.60 11.95
N GLU A 53 2.82 17.52 11.49
CA GLU A 53 1.89 18.66 11.49
C GLU A 53 1.58 19.13 12.92
N THR A 54 1.40 18.19 13.85
CA THR A 54 1.18 18.50 15.27
C THR A 54 2.37 19.27 15.84
N ASP A 55 3.59 18.86 15.49
CA ASP A 55 4.83 19.44 16.01
C ASP A 55 5.24 20.75 15.32
N ALA A 56 4.99 20.86 14.01
CA ALA A 56 5.33 22.03 13.20
C ALA A 56 4.33 23.17 13.36
N LYS A 57 3.12 22.90 13.88
CA LYS A 57 1.96 23.83 13.92
C LYS A 57 1.47 24.19 12.52
N LYS A 58 0.26 24.73 12.42
CA LYS A 58 -0.42 25.02 11.13
C LYS A 58 0.28 26.08 10.27
N HIS A 59 0.98 27.03 10.90
CA HIS A 59 1.64 28.17 10.22
C HIS A 59 3.01 28.47 10.84
N PRO A 60 4.02 27.60 10.64
CA PRO A 60 5.36 27.85 11.13
C PRO A 60 6.03 28.96 10.32
N SER A 61 6.89 29.75 10.98
CA SER A 61 7.87 30.56 10.25
C SER A 61 8.88 29.64 9.56
N VAL A 62 9.55 30.12 8.51
CA VAL A 62 10.58 29.36 7.79
C VAL A 62 11.64 28.81 8.75
N ASN A 63 12.13 29.64 9.68
CA ASN A 63 13.12 29.21 10.68
C ASN A 63 12.59 28.12 11.61
N SER A 64 11.32 28.22 12.03
CA SER A 64 10.68 27.18 12.85
C SER A 64 10.54 25.87 12.08
N LEU A 65 10.21 25.93 10.80
CA LEU A 65 10.09 24.76 9.93
C LEU A 65 11.44 24.09 9.69
N VAL A 66 12.49 24.88 9.42
CA VAL A 66 13.87 24.36 9.26
C VAL A 66 14.33 23.64 10.52
N ASN A 67 14.12 24.24 11.69
CA ASN A 67 14.47 23.60 12.97
C ASN A 67 13.70 22.29 13.17
N LYS A 68 12.44 22.22 12.73
CA LYS A 68 11.64 20.99 12.81
C LYS A 68 12.15 19.91 11.87
N PHE A 69 12.53 20.24 10.64
CA PHE A 69 13.17 19.27 9.75
C PHE A 69 14.49 18.75 10.31
N GLN A 70 15.30 19.60 10.93
CA GLN A 70 16.52 19.16 11.61
C GLN A 70 16.23 18.18 12.76
N GLN A 71 15.17 18.42 13.53
CA GLN A 71 14.73 17.49 14.59
C GLN A 71 14.31 16.14 14.01
N GLU A 72 13.50 16.11 12.95
CA GLU A 72 13.10 14.87 12.27
C GLU A 72 14.29 14.11 11.68
N GLN A 73 15.26 14.83 11.09
CA GLN A 73 16.49 14.22 10.58
C GLN A 73 17.27 13.55 11.73
N ASN A 74 17.49 14.26 12.83
CA ASN A 74 18.19 13.71 14.00
C ASN A 74 17.48 12.47 14.56
N LEU A 75 16.14 12.48 14.64
CA LEU A 75 15.36 11.31 15.08
C LEU A 75 15.55 10.13 14.12
N THR A 76 15.56 10.39 12.81
CA THR A 76 15.78 9.37 11.79
C THR A 76 17.17 8.75 11.90
N ASP A 77 18.19 9.59 12.11
CA ASP A 77 19.56 9.13 12.30
C ASP A 77 19.70 8.28 13.56
N MET A 78 19.06 8.68 14.66
CA MET A 78 19.00 7.87 15.87
C MET A 78 18.35 6.50 15.63
N TYR A 79 17.23 6.44 14.91
CA TYR A 79 16.60 5.16 14.56
C TYR A 79 17.50 4.30 13.68
N LEU A 80 18.24 4.90 12.76
CA LEU A 80 19.19 4.18 11.91
C LEU A 80 20.33 3.58 12.75
N ASP A 81 20.87 4.33 13.70
CA ASP A 81 21.92 3.86 14.62
C ASP A 81 21.44 2.70 15.50
N GLN A 82 20.20 2.76 15.99
CA GLN A 82 19.57 1.67 16.73
C GLN A 82 19.45 0.40 15.87
N LEU A 83 18.96 0.54 14.63
CA LEU A 83 18.89 -0.57 13.68
C LEU A 83 20.26 -1.16 13.36
N ASN A 84 21.28 -0.31 13.15
CA ASN A 84 22.65 -0.74 12.89
C ASN A 84 23.28 -1.44 14.10
N SER A 85 22.87 -1.08 15.31
CA SER A 85 23.28 -1.72 16.57
C SER A 85 22.61 -3.09 16.78
N GLY A 86 21.63 -3.44 15.94
CA GLY A 86 20.89 -4.70 16.03
C GLY A 86 19.60 -4.62 16.84
N ASP A 87 19.12 -3.41 17.19
CA ASP A 87 17.84 -3.26 17.86
C ASP A 87 16.69 -3.72 16.94
N VAL A 88 15.81 -4.58 17.46
CA VAL A 88 14.67 -5.12 16.70
C VAL A 88 13.38 -4.52 17.25
N TYR A 89 12.70 -3.71 16.43
CA TYR A 89 11.36 -3.23 16.74
C TYR A 89 10.34 -4.32 16.42
N THR A 90 9.66 -4.80 17.46
CA THR A 90 8.63 -5.82 17.29
C THR A 90 7.32 -5.19 16.83
N ARG A 91 6.70 -5.82 15.83
CA ARG A 91 5.31 -5.53 15.47
C ARG A 91 4.39 -6.38 16.34
N ARG A 92 3.15 -5.93 16.53
CA ARG A 92 2.12 -6.74 17.20
C ARG A 92 1.93 -8.08 16.49
N ASP A 93 2.03 -9.19 17.22
CA ASP A 93 1.94 -10.55 16.68
C ASP A 93 0.69 -10.78 15.84
N ALA A 94 -0.46 -10.27 16.28
CA ALA A 94 -1.72 -10.36 15.54
C ALA A 94 -1.64 -9.69 14.15
N ALA A 95 -0.87 -8.60 14.01
CA ALA A 95 -0.69 -7.93 12.73
C ALA A 95 0.25 -8.72 11.81
N ILE A 96 1.29 -9.35 12.37
CA ILE A 96 2.19 -10.25 11.63
C ILE A 96 1.41 -11.45 11.10
N ALA A 97 0.66 -12.14 11.98
CA ALA A 97 -0.14 -13.29 11.61
C ALA A 97 -1.19 -12.97 10.53
N LYS A 98 -1.80 -11.78 10.57
CA LYS A 98 -2.71 -11.30 9.51
C LYS A 98 -1.99 -11.12 8.18
N ASP A 99 -0.81 -10.49 8.17
CA ASP A 99 -0.02 -10.30 6.95
C ASP A 99 0.41 -11.64 6.34
N GLU A 100 0.83 -12.60 7.16
CA GLU A 100 1.22 -13.94 6.74
C GLU A 100 0.06 -14.71 6.07
N LYS A 101 -1.14 -14.67 6.68
CA LYS A 101 -2.35 -15.30 6.10
C LYS A 101 -2.68 -14.71 4.73
N ILE A 102 -2.62 -13.39 4.61
CA ILE A 102 -2.93 -12.69 3.35
C ILE A 102 -1.86 -13.01 2.29
N LYS A 103 -0.59 -13.05 2.67
CA LYS A 103 0.51 -13.45 1.78
C LYS A 103 0.36 -14.90 1.31
N PHE A 104 -0.05 -15.80 2.20
CA PHE A 104 -0.34 -17.19 1.86
C PHE A 104 -1.45 -17.28 0.81
N LEU A 105 -2.56 -16.55 0.99
CA LEU A 105 -3.64 -16.50 0.00
C LEU A 105 -3.16 -15.98 -1.35
N CYS A 106 -2.36 -14.91 -1.37
CA CYS A 106 -1.81 -14.35 -2.61
C CYS A 106 -0.88 -15.32 -3.34
N LYS A 107 0.00 -16.04 -2.61
CA LYS A 107 0.91 -17.03 -3.20
C LYS A 107 0.19 -18.23 -3.82
N ASN A 108 -0.93 -18.65 -3.22
CA ASN A 108 -1.69 -19.83 -3.65
C ASN A 108 -2.87 -19.48 -4.57
N TYR A 109 -2.97 -18.23 -5.01
CA TYR A 109 -4.06 -17.77 -5.86
C TYR A 109 -4.08 -18.55 -7.19
N LYS A 110 -5.25 -19.10 -7.52
CA LYS A 110 -5.55 -19.75 -8.80
C LYS A 110 -6.85 -19.21 -9.34
N THR A 111 -6.89 -18.85 -10.63
CA THR A 111 -8.08 -18.31 -11.30
C THR A 111 -9.28 -19.26 -11.19
N THR A 112 -9.04 -20.58 -11.14
CA THR A 112 -10.09 -21.60 -10.98
C THR A 112 -10.75 -21.60 -9.59
N GLN A 113 -10.18 -20.93 -8.59
CA GLN A 113 -10.66 -20.90 -7.20
C GLN A 113 -10.90 -19.47 -6.71
N LEU A 114 -11.26 -18.56 -7.62
CA LEU A 114 -11.46 -17.14 -7.32
C LEU A 114 -12.39 -16.89 -6.12
N LYS A 115 -13.49 -17.63 -6.02
CA LYS A 115 -14.44 -17.49 -4.90
C LYS A 115 -13.78 -17.77 -3.54
N ASN A 116 -13.10 -18.90 -3.41
CA ASN A 116 -12.41 -19.28 -2.17
C ASN A 116 -11.32 -18.26 -1.80
N TYR A 117 -10.64 -17.71 -2.79
CA TYR A 117 -9.65 -16.65 -2.58
C TYR A 117 -10.30 -15.39 -2.03
N LEU A 118 -11.40 -14.92 -2.62
CA LEU A 118 -12.12 -13.73 -2.16
C LEU A 118 -12.72 -13.93 -0.77
N ASP A 119 -13.33 -15.08 -0.50
CA ASP A 119 -13.88 -15.43 0.82
C ASP A 119 -12.76 -15.45 1.88
N GLY A 120 -11.60 -16.01 1.54
CA GLY A 120 -10.41 -16.01 2.39
C GLY A 120 -9.87 -14.60 2.67
N LEU A 121 -9.89 -13.69 1.69
CA LEU A 121 -9.51 -12.30 1.91
C LEU A 121 -10.47 -11.61 2.86
N ILE A 122 -11.78 -11.73 2.64
CA ILE A 122 -12.82 -11.11 3.48
C ILE A 122 -12.65 -11.54 4.94
N ALA A 123 -12.37 -12.82 5.21
CA ALA A 123 -12.17 -13.32 6.57
C ALA A 123 -10.93 -12.75 7.29
N ASN A 124 -9.97 -12.17 6.55
CA ASN A 124 -8.75 -11.61 7.10
C ASN A 124 -8.73 -10.08 7.15
N PHE A 125 -9.67 -9.39 6.49
CA PHE A 125 -9.77 -7.94 6.50
C PHE A 125 -10.58 -7.43 7.68
#